data_AF-A0A7C6EMH6-F1
#
_entry.id   AF-A0A7C6EMH6-F1
#
_cell.length_a   1.000
_cell.length_b   1.000
_cell.length_c   1.000
_cell.angle_alpha   90.00
_cell.angle_beta   90.00
_cell.angle_gamma   90.00
#
_symmetry.space_group_name_H-M   'P 1'
#
loop_
_entity.id
_entity.type
_entity.pdbx_description
1 polymer ?
#
loop_
_entity_poly.entity_id
_entity_poly.type
_entity_poly.pdbx_seq_one_letter_code
_entity_poly.pdbx_strand_id
1 'polypeptide(L)' 'MAHVCPKCGGEMKSIVKSLSARVGPFSVKSFLPAELQEYNSIEVRVCVTCGYMELFLSTQSD' A
#
# COMPACT_ATOMS: atom_id res chain seq x y z
N MET A 1 -12.45 -4.01 11.12
CA MET A 1 -12.01 -3.49 12.44
C MET A 1 -11.34 -2.16 12.20
N ALA A 2 -11.66 -1.10 12.96
CA ALA A 2 -11.00 0.19 12.79
C ALA A 2 -9.52 0.07 13.21
N HIS A 3 -8.60 0.46 12.32
CA HIS A 3 -7.17 0.43 12.60
C HIS A 3 -6.80 1.67 13.43
N VAL A 4 -6.20 1.43 14.60
CA VAL A 4 -5.79 2.49 15.53
C VAL A 4 -4.31 2.79 15.31
N CYS A 5 -3.96 4.07 15.28
CA CYS A 5 -2.58 4.50 15.11
C CYS A 5 -1.72 4.10 16.32
N PRO A 6 -0.61 3.36 16.13
CA PRO A 6 0.23 2.91 17.24
C PRO A 6 1.02 4.06 17.90
N LYS A 7 1.14 5.22 17.25
CA LYS A 7 1.86 6.39 17.78
C LYS A 7 1.01 7.30 18.66
N CYS A 8 -0.26 7.53 18.31
CA CYS A 8 -1.09 8.54 18.97
C CYS A 8 -2.51 8.08 19.31
N GLY A 9 -2.86 6.82 19.02
CA GLY A 9 -4.21 6.30 19.25
C GLY A 9 -5.29 6.86 18.30
N GLY A 10 -4.90 7.67 17.31
CA GLY A 10 -5.83 8.26 16.34
C GLY A 10 -6.35 7.26 15.31
N GLU A 11 -7.39 7.66 14.56
CA GLU A 11 -7.95 6.85 13.47
C GLU A 11 -6.95 6.71 12.32
N MET A 12 -6.88 5.52 11.72
CA MET A 12 -6.16 5.30 10.47
C MET A 12 -7.10 5.08 9.29
N LYS A 13 -6.81 5.77 8.19
CA LYS A 13 -7.43 5.54 6.90
C LYS A 13 -6.57 4.59 6.08
N SER A 14 -7.22 3.66 5.38
CA SER A 14 -6.57 2.70 4.50
C SER A 14 -6.91 2.99 3.04
N ILE A 15 -5.91 2.88 2.17
CA ILE A 15 -6.06 2.97 0.73
C ILE A 15 -5.31 1.78 0.12
N VAL A 16 -6.05 0.90 -0.55
CA VAL A 16 -5.46 -0.22 -1.31
C VAL A 16 -5.27 0.22 -2.76
N LYS A 17 -4.08 -0.04 -3.30
CA LYS A 17 -3.74 0.19 -4.71
C LYS A 17 -3.16 -1.08 -5.32
N SER A 18 -3.73 -1.50 -6.45
CA SER A 18 -3.15 -2.56 -7.26
C SER A 18 -1.91 -2.03 -8.00
N LEU A 19 -0.87 -2.87 -8.08
CA LEU A 19 0.34 -2.64 -8.87
C LEU A 19 0.22 -3.19 -10.32
N SER A 20 -1.00 -3.49 -10.76
CA SER A 20 -1.31 -4.00 -12.10
C SER A 20 -1.37 -2.91 -13.19
N ALA A 21 -1.12 -1.65 -12.83
CA ALA A 21 -1.12 -0.54 -13.77
C ALA A 21 -0.11 -0.76 -14.91
N ARG A 22 -0.46 -0.28 -16.11
CA ARG A 22 0.37 -0.37 -17.31
C ARG A 22 0.60 1.01 -17.91
N VAL A 23 1.79 1.24 -18.46
CA VAL A 23 2.15 2.42 -19.25
C VAL A 23 2.48 1.94 -20.65
N GLY A 24 1.51 2.02 -21.55
CA GLY A 24 1.59 1.39 -22.87
C GLY A 24 1.75 -0.14 -22.74
N PRO A 25 2.73 -0.77 -23.42
CA PRO A 25 2.95 -2.21 -23.33
C PRO A 25 3.67 -2.64 -22.04
N PHE A 26 4.18 -1.69 -21.25
CA PHE A 26 5.00 -2.00 -20.07
C PHE A 26 4.16 -2.06 -18.80
N SER A 27 4.44 -3.07 -17.96
CA SER A 27 3.86 -3.18 -16.62
C SER A 27 4.58 -2.21 -15.68
N VAL A 28 3.85 -1.44 -14.86
CA VAL A 28 4.48 -0.61 -13.82
C VAL A 28 5.32 -1.47 -12.87
N LYS A 29 4.90 -2.72 -12.65
CA LYS A 29 5.59 -3.71 -11.84
C LYS A 29 7.04 -3.95 -12.28
N SER A 30 7.34 -3.94 -13.57
CA SER A 30 8.70 -4.18 -14.07
C SER A 30 9.66 -3.02 -13.83
N PHE A 31 9.15 -1.83 -13.47
CA PHE A 31 9.96 -0.67 -13.10
C PHE A 31 10.21 -0.55 -11.60
N LEU A 32 9.60 -1.40 -10.77
CA LEU A 32 9.83 -1.42 -9.34
C LEU A 32 11.14 -2.17 -9.01
N PRO A 33 11.78 -1.87 -7.86
CA PRO A 33 12.85 -2.72 -7.31
C PRO A 33 12.44 -4.19 -7.26
N ALA A 34 13.40 -5.10 -7.49
CA ALA A 34 13.15 -6.54 -7.65
C ALA A 34 12.36 -7.14 -6.48
N GLU A 35 12.65 -6.67 -5.27
CA GLU A 35 12.02 -7.08 -4.02
C GLU A 35 10.53 -6.74 -3.99
N LEU A 36 10.09 -5.73 -4.75
CA LEU A 36 8.69 -5.29 -4.79
C LEU A 36 7.91 -5.93 -5.95
N GLN A 37 8.59 -6.61 -6.89
CA GLN A 37 7.96 -7.16 -8.09
C GLN A 37 7.14 -8.42 -7.85
N GLU A 38 7.27 -9.08 -6.69
CA GLU A 38 6.42 -10.22 -6.33
C GLU A 38 5.01 -9.78 -5.90
N TYR A 39 4.88 -8.59 -5.30
CA TYR A 39 3.63 -8.10 -4.73
C TYR A 39 2.69 -7.50 -5.76
N ASN A 40 1.40 -7.77 -5.65
CA ASN A 40 0.37 -7.32 -6.58
C ASN A 40 -0.40 -6.10 -6.10
N SER A 41 -0.34 -5.78 -4.81
CA SER A 41 -1.00 -4.61 -4.24
C SER A 41 -0.21 -4.04 -3.07
N ILE A 42 -0.45 -2.76 -2.82
CA ILE A 42 0.02 -2.03 -1.65
C ILE A 42 -1.18 -1.45 -0.91
N GLU A 43 -1.27 -1.74 0.38
CA GLU A 43 -2.18 -1.06 1.30
C GLU A 43 -1.38 0.02 2.04
N VAL A 44 -1.79 1.27 1.88
CA VAL A 44 -1.24 2.40 2.62
C VAL A 44 -2.21 2.75 3.75
N ARG A 45 -1.74 2.64 4.99
CA ARG A 45 -2.49 3.10 6.16
C ARG A 45 -1.87 4.39 6.68
N VAL A 46 -2.66 5.45 6.79
CA VAL A 46 -2.21 6.77 7.27
C VAL A 46 -3.09 7.23 8.43
N CYS A 47 -2.45 7.63 9.53
CA CYS A 47 -3.14 8.27 10.64
C CYS A 47 -3.54 9.70 10.26
N VAL A 48 -4.83 10.00 10.36
CA VAL A 48 -5.35 11.35 10.03
C VAL A 48 -4.96 12.41 11.07
N THR A 49 -4.50 11.98 12.24
CA THR A 49 -4.14 12.88 13.35
C THR A 49 -2.66 13.28 13.33
N CYS A 50 -1.75 12.30 13.24
CA CYS A 50 -0.30 12.56 13.35
C CYS A 50 0.50 12.27 12.09
N GLY A 51 -0.13 11.79 11.01
CA GLY A 51 0.54 11.48 9.75
C GLY A 51 1.42 10.21 9.77
N TYR A 52 1.42 9.45 10.87
CA TYR A 52 2.09 8.14 10.91
C TYR A 52 1.56 7.22 9.82
N MET A 53 2.46 6.51 9.14
CA MET A 53 2.14 5.69 7.98
C MET A 53 2.72 4.28 8.12
N GLU A 54 1.92 3.30 7.70
CA GLU A 54 2.32 1.91 7.50
C GLU A 54 2.04 1.49 6.06
N LEU A 55 2.92 0.65 5.52
CA LEU A 55 2.83 0.13 4.16
C LEU A 55 2.76 -1.39 4.26
N PHE A 56 1.70 -2.00 3.74
CA PHE A 56 1.55 -3.44 3.69
C PHE A 56 1.55 -3.89 2.22
N LEU A 57 2.41 -4.85 1.91
CA LEU A 57 2.54 -5.42 0.58
C LEU A 57 1.83 -6.77 0.55
N SER A 58 1.06 -7.04 -0.51
CA SER A 58 0.30 -8.28 -0.66
C SER A 58 0.59 -8.93 -2.01
N THR A 59 0.70 -10.26 -2.01
CA THR A 59 0.80 -11.08 -3.21
C THR A 59 -0.58 -11.47 -3.78
N GLN A 60 -1.68 -11.19 -3.08
CA GLN A 60 -3.04 -11.43 -3.56
C GLN A 60 -3.60 -10.18 -4.27
N SER A 61 -4.22 -10.43 -5.43
CA SER A 61 -4.96 -9.43 -6.21
C SER A 61 -6.44 -9.69 -5.94
N ASP A 62 -7.00 -9.07 -4.90
CA ASP A 62 -8.47 -9.01 -4.73
C ASP A 62 -9.07 -7.95 -5.67
#